data_AF-A0A4R6ZJN9-F1
#
_entry.id   AF-A0A4R6ZJN9-F1
#
_cell.length_a   1.000
_cell.length_b   1.000
_cell.length_c   1.000
_cell.angle_alpha   90.00
_cell.angle_beta   90.00
_cell.angle_gamma   90.00
#
_symmetry.space_group_name_H-M   'P 1'
#
loop_
_entity.id
_entity.type
_entity.pdbx_description
1 polymer ?
#
loop_
_entity_poly.entity_id
_entity_poly.type
_entity_poly.pdbx_seq_one_letter_code
_entity_poly.pdbx_strand_id
1 'polypeptide(L)'
;MDVILLDKIGKLGGLGDQVTVKPGHGRNYLVPYGLAVPATKENIEAFQAQRAELEAQAAERKAVAEARAEQLNDIELSLVSKAGDEGKLFGSIGPRDLAEAISSAGIEVAKSEVRMPQGPIRQTGEYDIDLHLHAEVDATVRVVVVAE
;
A
#
# COMPACT_ATOMS: atom_id res chain seq x y z
N MET A 1 15.72 -6.63 23.19
CA MET A 1 15.60 -7.87 22.40
C MET A 1 16.14 -7.52 21.04
N ASP A 2 17.15 -8.24 20.58
CA ASP A 2 17.81 -7.92 19.32
C ASP A 2 17.19 -8.76 18.21
N VAL A 3 16.82 -8.09 17.13
CA VAL A 3 16.18 -8.70 15.97
C VAL A 3 16.86 -8.20 14.69
N ILE A 4 16.87 -9.05 13.67
CA ILE A 4 17.30 -8.73 12.32
C ILE A 4 16.04 -8.50 11.51
N LEU A 5 15.93 -7.34 10.88
CA LEU A 5 14.77 -7.01 10.06
C LEU A 5 14.79 -7.80 8.75
N LEU A 6 13.69 -8.47 8.42
CA LEU A 6 13.50 -9.13 7.13
C LEU A 6 12.84 -8.22 6.09
N ASP A 7 12.23 -7.13 6.55
CA ASP A 7 11.58 -6.14 5.72
C ASP A 7 11.95 -4.72 6.19
N LYS A 8 11.82 -3.74 5.30
CA LYS A 8 12.07 -2.34 5.63
C LYS A 8 10.92 -1.81 6.49
N ILE A 9 11.26 -1.26 7.65
CA ILE A 9 10.27 -0.69 8.59
C ILE A 9 10.69 0.74 8.91
N GLY A 10 9.84 1.71 8.55
CA GLY A 10 10.21 3.14 8.54
C GLY A 10 10.79 3.70 9.85
N LYS A 11 10.38 3.20 11.02
CA LYS A 11 10.90 3.67 12.32
C LYS A 11 12.05 2.85 12.89
N LEU A 12 12.41 1.73 12.26
CA LEU A 12 13.39 0.77 12.79
C LEU A 12 14.65 0.70 11.92
N GLY A 13 14.50 0.49 10.61
CA GLY A 13 15.65 0.27 9.73
C GLY A 13 15.27 -0.41 8.41
N GLY A 14 16.29 -0.70 7.61
CA GLY A 14 16.21 -1.44 6.36
C GLY A 14 16.29 -2.95 6.54
N LEU A 15 16.11 -3.66 5.42
CA LEU A 15 16.28 -5.12 5.35
C LEU A 15 17.71 -5.51 5.76
N GLY A 16 17.82 -6.42 6.72
CA GLY A 16 19.09 -6.91 7.25
C GLY A 16 19.70 -6.10 8.39
N ASP A 17 19.09 -5.00 8.80
CA ASP A 17 19.57 -4.23 9.93
C ASP A 17 19.31 -4.97 11.26
N GLN A 18 20.34 -5.06 12.09
CA GLN A 18 20.22 -5.55 13.45
C GLN A 18 19.78 -4.39 14.37
N VAL A 19 18.57 -4.49 14.91
CA VAL A 19 17.99 -3.45 15.76
C VAL A 19 17.59 -4.00 17.12
N THR A 20 17.84 -3.20 18.16
CA THR A 20 17.40 -3.49 19.52
C THR A 20 15.99 -2.93 19.72
N VAL A 21 15.01 -3.82 19.88
CA VAL A 21 13.61 -3.46 20.11
C VAL A 21 13.15 -3.85 21.51
N LYS A 22 12.04 -3.23 21.95
CA LYS A 22 11.33 -3.64 23.16
C LYS A 22 10.87 -5.10 23.01
N PRO A 23 11.04 -5.97 24.02
CA PRO A 23 10.71 -7.39 23.92
C PRO A 23 9.28 -7.68 23.46
N GLY A 24 8.30 -6.88 23.90
CA GLY A 24 6.91 -7.03 23.48
C GLY A 24 6.69 -6.73 21.99
N HIS A 25 7.39 -5.74 21.43
CA HIS A 25 7.29 -5.37 20.03
C HIS A 25 7.91 -6.44 19.12
N GLY A 26 9.07 -6.97 19.50
CA GLY A 26 9.70 -8.10 18.81
C GLY A 26 8.84 -9.36 18.85
N ARG A 27 8.44 -9.80 20.04
CA ARG A 27 7.75 -11.08 20.25
C ARG A 27 6.31 -11.12 19.75
N ASN A 28 5.57 -10.02 19.82
CA ASN A 28 4.14 -10.02 19.52
C ASN A 28 3.80 -9.43 18.13
N TYR A 29 4.72 -8.69 17.51
CA TYR A 29 4.48 -8.04 16.23
C TYR A 29 5.54 -8.40 15.19
N LEU A 30 6.82 -8.15 15.44
CA LEU A 30 7.83 -8.32 14.38
C LEU A 30 8.06 -9.80 14.00
N VAL A 31 8.21 -10.69 14.97
CA VAL A 31 8.48 -12.12 14.72
C VAL A 31 7.24 -12.86 14.19
N PRO A 32 6.03 -12.72 14.77
CA PRO A 32 4.86 -13.45 14.29
C PRO A 32 4.38 -13.05 12.89
N TYR A 33 4.58 -11.78 12.51
CA TYR A 33 4.20 -11.29 11.18
C TYR A 33 5.33 -11.47 10.14
N GLY A 34 6.43 -12.15 10.50
CA GLY A 34 7.54 -12.42 9.59
C GLY A 34 8.35 -11.19 9.19
N LEU A 35 8.25 -10.09 9.94
CA LEU A 35 8.94 -8.83 9.66
C LEU A 35 10.38 -8.81 10.22
N ALA A 36 10.68 -9.65 11.20
CA ALA A 36 12.03 -9.77 11.78
C ALA A 36 12.28 -11.15 12.39
N VAL A 37 13.55 -11.51 12.55
CA VAL A 37 14.02 -12.76 13.18
C VAL A 37 14.90 -12.44 14.40
N PRO A 38 14.88 -13.22 15.49
CA PRO A 38 15.80 -13.01 16.60
C PRO A 38 17.27 -13.06 16.16
N ALA A 39 18.07 -12.10 16.62
CA ALA A 39 19.48 -11.99 16.26
C ALA A 39 20.36 -13.03 17.01
N THR A 40 20.17 -14.31 16.72
CA THR A 40 21.08 -15.39 17.14
C THR A 40 22.21 -15.56 16.12
N LYS A 41 23.35 -16.10 16.55
CA LYS A 41 24.51 -16.31 15.66
C LYS A 41 24.17 -17.13 14.41
N GLU A 42 23.37 -18.20 14.59
CA GLU A 42 22.89 -19.05 13.50
C GLU A 42 22.03 -18.26 12.50
N ASN A 43 21.14 -17.39 12.98
CA ASN A 43 20.27 -16.59 12.12
C ASN A 43 21.04 -15.48 11.39
N ILE A 44 22.12 -14.95 11.97
CA ILE A 44 22.98 -13.96 11.31
C ILE A 44 23.68 -14.61 10.11
N GLU A 45 24.25 -15.80 10.30
CA GLU A 45 24.95 -16.53 9.23
C GLU A 45 23.98 -17.01 8.14
N ALA A 46 22.82 -17.53 8.53
CA ALA A 46 21.76 -17.91 7.60
C ALA A 46 21.23 -16.70 6.80
N PHE A 47 21.05 -15.56 7.47
CA PHE A 47 20.60 -14.34 6.82
C PHE A 47 21.63 -13.82 5.82
N GLN A 48 22.93 -13.86 6.13
CA GLN A 48 23.96 -13.46 5.17
C GLN A 48 23.97 -14.34 3.91
N ALA A 49 23.72 -15.65 4.06
CA ALA A 49 23.61 -16.56 2.92
C ALA A 49 22.36 -16.29 2.06
N GLN A 50 21.23 -15.94 2.69
CA GLN A 50 19.96 -15.66 2.02
C GLN A 50 19.76 -14.19 1.63
N ARG A 51 20.68 -13.31 2.04
CA ARG A 51 20.55 -11.86 1.86
C ARG A 51 20.37 -11.48 0.40
N ALA A 52 21.19 -12.05 -0.48
CA ALA A 52 21.11 -11.77 -1.91
C ALA A 52 19.76 -12.19 -2.52
N GLU A 53 19.18 -13.29 -2.03
CA GLU A 53 17.87 -13.78 -2.50
C GLU A 53 16.72 -12.91 -1.96
N LEU A 54 16.77 -12.53 -0.68
CA LEU A 54 15.77 -11.65 -0.06
C LEU A 54 15.82 -10.23 -0.63
N GLU A 55 17.01 -9.70 -0.92
CA GLU A 55 17.16 -8.41 -1.60
C GLU A 55 16.61 -8.46 -3.04
N ALA A 56 16.85 -9.55 -3.78
CA ALA A 56 16.28 -9.76 -5.11
C ALA A 56 14.74 -9.84 -5.06
N GLN A 57 14.16 -10.59 -4.13
CA GLN A 57 12.72 -10.69 -3.96
C GLN A 57 12.08 -9.37 -3.50
N ALA A 58 12.76 -8.58 -2.68
CA ALA A 58 12.30 -7.24 -2.30
C ALA A 58 12.31 -6.28 -3.50
N ALA A 59 13.37 -6.32 -4.31
CA ALA A 59 13.46 -5.53 -5.54
C ALA A 59 12.39 -5.93 -6.56
N GLU A 60 12.10 -7.21 -6.71
CA GLU A 60 11.05 -7.71 -7.60
C GLU A 60 9.66 -7.24 -7.14
N ARG A 61 9.36 -7.34 -5.83
CA ARG A 61 8.10 -6.83 -5.27
C ARG A 61 7.95 -5.32 -5.49
N LYS A 62 9.03 -4.56 -5.33
CA LYS A 62 9.03 -3.13 -5.61
C LYS A 62 8.80 -2.85 -7.09
N ALA A 63 9.48 -3.55 -7.99
CA ALA A 63 9.31 -3.39 -9.43
C ALA A 63 7.88 -3.70 -9.89
N VAL A 64 7.24 -4.74 -9.32
CA VAL A 64 5.82 -5.05 -9.59
C VAL A 64 4.91 -3.94 -9.09
N ALA A 65 5.19 -3.37 -7.92
CA ALA A 65 4.41 -2.24 -7.40
C ALA A 65 4.59 -0.96 -8.23
N GLU A 66 5.81 -0.66 -8.67
CA GLU A 66 6.11 0.48 -9.55
C GLU A 66 5.41 0.34 -10.91
N ALA A 67 5.44 -0.86 -11.51
CA ALA A 67 4.72 -1.12 -12.77
C ALA A 67 3.20 -0.92 -12.62
N ARG A 68 2.62 -1.33 -11.49
CA ARG A 68 1.19 -1.05 -11.21
C ARG A 68 0.93 0.43 -10.97
N ALA A 69 1.84 1.13 -10.31
CA ALA A 69 1.72 2.56 -10.06
C ALA A 69 1.69 3.37 -11.36
N GLU A 70 2.58 3.04 -12.30
CA GLU A 70 2.60 3.66 -13.63
C GLU A 70 1.29 3.46 -14.37
N GLN A 71 0.75 2.23 -14.37
CA GLN A 71 -0.53 1.94 -14.99
C GLN A 71 -1.68 2.71 -14.35
N LEU A 72 -1.68 2.89 -13.02
CA LEU A 72 -2.71 3.62 -12.31
C LEU A 72 -2.64 5.13 -12.54
N ASN A 73 -1.43 5.69 -12.63
CA ASN A 73 -1.23 7.12 -12.87
C ASN A 73 -1.72 7.56 -14.26
N ASP A 74 -1.66 6.67 -15.25
CA ASP A 74 -2.11 6.95 -16.62
C ASP A 74 -3.64 6.77 -16.81
N ILE A 75 -4.35 6.23 -15.82
CA ILE A 75 -5.79 5.97 -15.92
C ILE A 75 -6.58 7.15 -15.37
N GLU A 76 -7.57 7.56 -16.16
CA GLU A 76 -8.64 8.45 -15.73
C GLU A 76 -9.93 7.64 -15.59
N LEU A 77 -10.53 7.66 -14.40
CA LEU A 77 -11.75 6.89 -14.12
C LEU A 77 -12.97 7.81 -14.10
N SER A 78 -13.91 7.57 -15.01
CA SER A 78 -15.22 8.21 -14.98
C SER A 78 -16.20 7.38 -14.16
N LEU A 79 -16.69 7.92 -13.05
CA LEU A 79 -17.72 7.31 -12.21
C LEU A 79 -19.06 8.03 -12.42
N VAL A 80 -20.05 7.29 -12.90
CA VAL A 80 -21.42 7.78 -13.04
C VAL A 80 -22.18 7.51 -11.75
N SER A 81 -22.75 8.54 -11.15
CA SER A 81 -23.53 8.39 -9.92
C SER A 81 -24.66 9.42 -9.86
N LYS A 82 -25.78 9.03 -9.22
CA LYS A 82 -26.94 9.91 -9.07
C LYS A 82 -26.59 11.13 -8.23
N ALA A 83 -26.77 12.30 -8.82
CA ALA A 83 -26.60 13.59 -8.14
C ALA A 83 -27.88 14.42 -8.25
N GLY A 84 -28.12 15.27 -7.25
CA GLY A 84 -29.16 16.30 -7.32
C GLY A 84 -28.69 17.51 -8.13
N ASP A 85 -29.60 18.46 -8.35
CA ASP A 85 -29.38 19.64 -9.21
C ASP A 85 -28.20 20.54 -8.77
N GLU A 86 -27.82 20.50 -7.48
CA GLU A 86 -26.67 21.24 -6.93
C GLU A 86 -25.34 20.46 -6.97
N GLY A 87 -25.29 19.33 -7.68
CA GLY A 87 -24.09 18.48 -7.77
C GLY A 87 -23.80 17.65 -6.51
N LYS A 88 -24.73 17.62 -5.55
CA LYS A 88 -24.65 16.77 -4.36
C LYS A 88 -25.08 15.35 -4.71
N LEU A 89 -24.22 14.37 -4.45
CA LEU A 89 -24.52 12.96 -4.65
C LEU A 89 -25.61 12.50 -3.67
N PHE A 90 -26.55 11.68 -4.16
CA PHE A 90 -27.53 11.02 -3.30
C PHE A 90 -26.88 9.99 -2.37
N GLY A 91 -25.76 9.40 -2.82
CA GLY A 91 -24.91 8.51 -2.04
C GLY A 91 -23.56 9.12 -1.73
N SER A 92 -22.61 8.27 -1.35
CA SER A 92 -21.20 8.63 -1.20
C SER A 92 -20.34 7.61 -1.90
N ILE A 93 -19.33 8.06 -2.64
CA ILE A 93 -18.34 7.18 -3.25
C ILE A 93 -17.22 6.98 -2.23
N GLY A 94 -17.10 5.76 -1.74
CA GLY A 94 -16.12 5.37 -0.74
C GLY A 94 -14.93 4.60 -1.32
N PRO A 95 -13.98 4.19 -0.44
CA PRO A 95 -12.81 3.41 -0.83
C PRO A 95 -13.14 2.09 -1.53
N ARG A 96 -14.29 1.50 -1.19
CA ARG A 96 -14.74 0.24 -1.79
C ARG A 96 -15.21 0.44 -3.24
N ASP A 97 -16.03 1.45 -3.48
CA ASP A 97 -16.56 1.74 -4.81
C ASP A 97 -15.44 2.11 -5.77
N LEU A 98 -14.44 2.87 -5.28
CA LEU A 98 -13.22 3.19 -6.00
C LEU A 98 -12.40 1.95 -6.34
N ALA A 99 -12.15 1.09 -5.35
CA ALA A 99 -11.41 -0.16 -5.56
C ALA A 99 -12.10 -1.07 -6.60
N GLU A 100 -13.43 -1.18 -6.55
CA GLU A 100 -14.21 -1.97 -7.50
C GLU A 100 -14.18 -1.35 -8.92
N ALA A 101 -14.23 -0.03 -9.03
CA ALA A 101 -14.12 0.68 -10.30
C ALA A 101 -12.73 0.55 -10.94
N ILE A 102 -11.67 0.71 -10.15
CA ILE A 102 -10.28 0.50 -10.61
C ILE A 102 -10.08 -0.95 -11.03
N SER A 103 -10.58 -1.90 -10.24
CA SER A 103 -10.51 -3.34 -10.56
C SER A 103 -11.25 -3.68 -11.86
N SER A 104 -12.34 -2.97 -12.16
CA SER A 104 -13.07 -3.11 -13.42
C SER A 104 -12.30 -2.58 -14.63
N ALA A 105 -11.37 -1.64 -14.43
CA ALA A 105 -10.45 -1.16 -15.46
C ALA A 105 -9.25 -2.11 -15.71
N GLY A 106 -9.15 -3.21 -14.96
CA GLY A 106 -8.17 -4.28 -15.18
C GLY A 106 -6.99 -4.30 -14.21
N ILE A 107 -6.96 -3.41 -13.20
CA ILE A 107 -5.91 -3.38 -12.18
C ILE A 107 -6.53 -3.71 -10.82
N GLU A 108 -6.17 -4.86 -10.26
CA GLU A 108 -6.65 -5.25 -8.93
C GLU A 108 -6.11 -4.28 -7.86
N VAL A 109 -7.04 -3.56 -7.22
CA VAL A 109 -6.75 -2.66 -6.09
C VAL A 109 -7.62 -3.04 -4.92
N ALA A 110 -7.01 -3.12 -3.73
CA ALA A 110 -7.72 -3.40 -2.50
C ALA A 110 -8.22 -2.11 -1.84
N LYS A 111 -9.38 -2.16 -1.17
CA LYS A 111 -9.92 -1.03 -0.39
C LYS A 111 -8.96 -0.48 0.68
N SER A 112 -7.99 -1.28 1.14
CA SER A 112 -6.98 -0.92 2.13
C SER A 112 -5.85 -0.06 1.56
N GLU A 113 -5.66 -0.11 0.25
CA GLU A 113 -4.65 0.65 -0.50
C GLU A 113 -5.15 2.06 -0.79
N VAL A 114 -6.47 2.24 -0.92
CA VAL A 114 -7.09 3.55 -1.16
C VAL A 114 -6.98 4.47 0.06
N ARG A 115 -6.41 5.67 -0.13
CA ARG A 115 -6.27 6.70 0.92
C ARG A 115 -7.21 7.87 0.62
N MET A 116 -8.18 8.08 1.52
CA MET A 116 -9.12 9.20 1.44
C MET A 116 -9.07 10.03 2.73
N PRO A 117 -8.06 10.92 2.90
CA PRO A 117 -7.90 11.71 4.12
C PRO A 117 -9.07 12.68 4.36
N GLN A 118 -9.72 13.15 3.29
CA GLN A 118 -10.90 14.03 3.38
C GLN A 118 -12.24 13.26 3.51
N GLY A 119 -12.19 11.93 3.51
CA GLY A 119 -13.36 11.05 3.57
C GLY A 119 -14.06 10.82 2.22
N PRO A 120 -15.22 10.16 2.22
CA PRO A 120 -15.95 9.78 1.00
C PRO A 120 -16.41 10.96 0.16
N ILE A 121 -16.38 10.82 -1.16
CA ILE A 121 -16.80 11.84 -2.12
C ILE A 121 -18.34 11.96 -2.10
N ARG A 122 -18.84 13.19 -1.99
CA ARG A 122 -20.28 13.52 -1.90
C ARG A 122 -20.73 14.58 -2.90
N GLN A 123 -19.82 15.04 -3.75
CA GLN A 123 -20.11 16.00 -4.80
C GLN A 123 -19.58 15.49 -6.13
N THR A 124 -20.22 15.91 -7.21
CA THR A 124 -19.71 15.73 -8.57
C THR A 124 -18.52 16.63 -8.81
N GLY A 125 -17.53 16.15 -9.55
CA GLY A 125 -16.29 16.89 -9.78
C GLY A 125 -15.12 15.95 -10.05
N GLU A 126 -13.94 16.55 -10.16
CA GLU A 126 -12.68 15.85 -10.35
C GLU A 126 -11.96 15.71 -9.01
N TYR A 127 -11.49 14.51 -8.71
CA TYR A 127 -10.80 14.19 -7.47
C TYR A 127 -9.56 13.36 -7.75
N ASP A 128 -8.42 13.81 -7.21
CA ASP A 128 -7.20 13.04 -7.21
C ASP A 128 -7.17 12.16 -5.96
N ILE A 129 -7.03 10.85 -6.15
CA ILE A 129 -7.07 9.86 -5.07
C ILE A 129 -5.74 9.13 -4.99
N ASP A 130 -5.11 9.22 -3.83
CA ASP A 130 -3.86 8.53 -3.56
C ASP A 130 -4.10 7.05 -3.22
N LEU A 131 -3.31 6.18 -3.84
CA LEU A 131 -3.27 4.75 -3.65
C LEU A 131 -1.90 4.36 -3.08
N HIS A 132 -1.89 3.74 -1.92
CA HIS A 132 -0.70 3.22 -1.28
C HIS A 132 -0.51 1.75 -1.64
N LEU A 133 0.27 1.48 -2.70
CA LEU A 133 0.49 0.14 -3.24
C LEU A 133 1.60 -0.61 -2.51
N HIS A 134 2.66 0.11 -2.11
CA HIS A 134 3.78 -0.46 -1.38
C HIS A 134 4.36 0.57 -0.42
N ALA A 135 5.20 0.13 0.53
CA ALA A 135 5.76 0.98 1.57
C ALA A 135 6.52 2.22 1.04
N GLU A 136 6.97 2.18 -0.21
CA GLU A 136 7.69 3.26 -0.90
C GLU A 136 7.01 3.71 -2.20
N VAL A 137 5.87 3.13 -2.56
CA VAL A 137 5.22 3.36 -3.86
C VAL A 137 3.79 3.80 -3.63
N ASP A 138 3.58 5.09 -3.92
CA ASP A 138 2.27 5.72 -3.99
C ASP A 138 1.92 5.99 -5.46
N ALA A 139 0.64 5.86 -5.81
CA ALA A 139 0.09 6.21 -7.11
C ALA A 139 -1.08 7.19 -6.92
N THR A 140 -1.31 8.06 -7.88
CA THR A 140 -2.43 9.02 -7.84
C THR A 140 -3.34 8.74 -9.03
N VAL A 141 -4.61 8.46 -8.75
CA VAL A 141 -5.62 8.20 -9.78
C VAL A 141 -6.58 9.37 -9.82
N ARG A 142 -6.82 9.89 -11.03
CA ARG A 142 -7.80 10.95 -11.26
C ARG A 142 -9.17 10.34 -11.49
N VAL A 143 -10.11 10.73 -10.65
CA VAL A 143 -11.49 10.24 -10.65
C VAL A 143 -12.43 11.38 -10.97
N VAL A 144 -13.17 11.23 -12.08
CA VAL A 144 -14.16 12.19 -12.54
C VAL A 144 -15.54 11.66 -12.20
N VAL A 145 -16.23 12.33 -11.29
CA VAL A 145 -17.58 11.96 -10.86
C VAL A 145 -18.60 12.74 -11.68
N VAL A 146 -19.35 12.02 -12.52
CA VAL A 146 -20.35 12.56 -13.44
C VAL A 146 -21.76 12.25 -12.90
N ALA A 147 -22.64 13.23 -12.96
CA ALA A 147 -24.05 13.05 -12.61
C ALA A 147 -24.74 12.14 -13.64
N GLU A 148 -25.48 11.13 -13.14
CA GLU A 148 -26.48 10.39 -13.93
C GLU A 148 -27.71 11.27 -14.23
#